data_AF-A0A2A6NER6-F1
#
_entry.id   AF-A0A2A6NER6-F1
#
_cell.length_a   1.000
_cell.length_b   1.000
_cell.length_c   1.000
_cell.angle_alpha   90.00
_cell.angle_beta   90.00
_cell.angle_gamma   90.00
#
_symmetry.space_group_name_H-M   'P 1'
#
loop_
_entity.id
_entity.type
_entity.pdbx_description
1 polymer ?
#
loop_
_entity_poly.entity_id
_entity_poly.type
_entity_poly.pdbx_seq_one_letter_code
_entity_poly.pdbx_strand_id
1 'polypeptide(L)'
;MLELIVADDEKTRVQESLQSIIASALPSQGVCNVGFPGGNDDLELFSKGHGELWFGTRILSNARIPRYWNAFGTFDPTRTSQTIVLEINVAIHENGQRVSGFFARDPLAGKTYLMHTGKVGGGTRGVGKREFLAWSRSPSLPVFDGKSRAKRLGIAVGVLDRMTLVESISQFVKQVASFKEFVRQGRHETPEFRKRVADL
;
A
#
# COMPACT_ATOMS: atom_id res chain seq x y z
N MET A 1 -20.70 -1.10 7.93
CA MET A 1 -20.01 -2.31 7.40
C MET A 1 -19.24 -1.87 6.17
N LEU A 2 -17.99 -2.30 5.99
CA LEU A 2 -17.21 -1.88 4.82
C LEU A 2 -17.61 -2.65 3.57
N GLU A 3 -17.80 -1.93 2.48
CA GLU A 3 -18.15 -2.43 1.15
C GLU A 3 -16.97 -2.27 0.19
N LEU A 4 -16.70 -3.28 -0.63
CA LEU A 4 -15.67 -3.24 -1.66
C LEU A 4 -16.11 -2.36 -2.82
N ILE A 5 -15.25 -1.45 -3.28
CA ILE A 5 -15.50 -0.71 -4.53
C ILE A 5 -15.12 -1.60 -5.70
N VAL A 6 -16.14 -2.05 -6.45
CA VAL A 6 -15.97 -3.07 -7.50
C VAL A 6 -15.99 -2.51 -8.91
N ALA A 7 -16.72 -1.42 -9.17
CA ALA A 7 -16.93 -0.87 -10.50
C ALA A 7 -15.70 -0.09 -10.99
N ASP A 8 -15.33 -0.29 -12.25
CA ASP A 8 -14.09 0.25 -12.83
C ASP A 8 -14.09 1.78 -12.87
N ASP A 9 -15.23 2.40 -13.20
CA ASP A 9 -15.41 3.85 -13.22
C ASP A 9 -15.30 4.46 -11.81
N GLU A 10 -15.84 3.76 -10.79
CA GLU A 10 -15.73 4.17 -9.41
C GLU A 10 -14.29 4.05 -8.90
N LYS A 11 -13.60 2.94 -9.21
CA LYS A 11 -12.17 2.79 -8.90
C LYS A 11 -11.33 3.89 -9.54
N THR A 12 -11.65 4.25 -10.79
CA THR A 12 -10.96 5.34 -11.52
C THR A 12 -11.12 6.66 -10.76
N ARG A 13 -12.36 7.05 -10.45
CA ARG A 13 -12.65 8.28 -9.69
C ARG A 13 -11.99 8.32 -8.32
N VAL A 14 -12.00 7.19 -7.61
CA VAL A 14 -11.39 7.07 -6.28
C VAL A 14 -9.87 7.13 -6.36
N GLN A 15 -9.26 6.52 -7.39
CA GLN A 15 -7.83 6.61 -7.65
C GLN A 15 -7.39 8.02 -8.08
N GLU A 16 -8.18 8.74 -8.86
CA GLU A 16 -7.95 10.15 -9.18
C GLU A 16 -8.02 11.02 -7.91
N SER A 17 -8.98 10.74 -7.03
CA SER A 17 -9.11 11.42 -5.73
C SER A 17 -7.89 11.17 -4.85
N LEU A 18 -7.40 9.93 -4.75
CA LEU A 18 -6.16 9.57 -4.05
C LEU A 18 -4.97 10.40 -4.58
N GLN A 19 -4.80 10.44 -5.90
CA GLN A 19 -3.71 11.19 -6.54
C GLN A 19 -3.83 12.68 -6.29
N SER A 20 -5.03 13.25 -6.45
CA SER A 20 -5.28 14.68 -6.21
C SER A 20 -4.99 15.07 -4.76
N ILE A 21 -5.40 14.26 -3.79
CA ILE A 21 -5.12 14.52 -2.36
C ILE A 21 -3.61 14.52 -2.11
N ILE A 22 -2.89 13.51 -2.60
CA ILE A 22 -1.44 13.41 -2.37
C ILE A 22 -0.70 14.56 -3.07
N ALA A 23 -0.99 14.83 -4.34
CA ALA A 23 -0.34 15.91 -5.11
C ALA A 23 -0.64 17.30 -4.55
N SER A 24 -1.78 17.49 -3.89
CA SER A 24 -2.09 18.76 -3.20
C SER A 24 -1.29 18.94 -1.90
N ALA A 25 -0.82 17.86 -1.29
CA ALA A 25 -0.19 17.86 0.03
C ALA A 25 1.33 17.64 -0.01
N LEU A 26 1.85 17.06 -1.09
CA LEU A 26 3.26 16.78 -1.32
C LEU A 26 3.72 17.48 -2.61
N PRO A 27 4.74 18.34 -2.57
CA PRO A 27 5.26 18.97 -3.79
C PRO A 27 5.97 17.96 -4.70
N SER A 28 5.90 18.19 -6.01
CA SER A 28 6.68 17.42 -6.99
C SER A 28 8.18 17.60 -6.74
N GLN A 29 8.92 16.50 -6.84
CA GLN A 29 10.38 16.44 -6.81
C GLN A 29 10.96 16.21 -8.22
N GLY A 30 10.12 16.28 -9.26
CA GLY A 30 10.48 15.97 -10.62
C GLY A 30 10.58 14.46 -10.88
N VAL A 31 11.09 14.13 -12.07
CA VAL A 31 11.27 12.75 -12.51
C VAL A 31 12.51 12.16 -11.83
N CYS A 32 12.32 11.08 -11.08
CA CYS A 32 13.35 10.35 -10.38
C CYS A 32 13.36 8.89 -10.84
N ASN A 33 14.53 8.28 -10.88
CA ASN A 33 14.65 6.84 -11.07
C ASN A 33 14.20 6.09 -9.81
N VAL A 34 13.44 5.00 -9.97
CA VAL A 34 12.92 4.16 -8.90
C VAL A 34 13.27 2.70 -9.17
N GLY A 35 13.98 2.06 -8.24
CA GLY A 35 14.41 0.67 -8.34
C GLY A 35 13.40 -0.31 -7.73
N PHE A 36 13.20 -1.45 -8.39
CA PHE A 36 12.39 -2.57 -7.92
C PHE A 36 13.02 -3.91 -8.34
N PRO A 37 12.60 -5.06 -7.75
CA PRO A 37 13.14 -6.35 -8.15
C PRO A 37 12.95 -6.59 -9.66
N GLY A 38 14.07 -6.72 -10.38
CA GLY A 38 14.08 -6.96 -11.83
C GLY A 38 14.15 -5.72 -12.72
N GLY A 39 14.26 -4.50 -12.17
CA GLY A 39 14.44 -3.31 -13.00
C GLY A 39 14.40 -1.97 -12.26
N ASN A 40 14.35 -0.90 -13.03
CA ASN A 40 14.06 0.44 -12.56
C ASN A 40 13.15 1.15 -13.56
N ASP A 41 12.58 2.28 -13.14
CA ASP A 41 11.77 3.13 -14.01
C ASP A 41 11.85 4.58 -13.56
N ASP A 42 11.63 5.49 -14.49
CA ASP A 42 11.63 6.93 -14.23
C ASP A 42 10.21 7.42 -13.98
N LEU A 43 9.99 8.03 -12.82
CA LEU A 43 8.67 8.42 -12.34
C LEU A 43 8.71 9.81 -11.73
N GLU A 44 7.68 10.61 -11.99
CA GLU A 44 7.48 11.81 -11.18
C GLU A 44 7.16 11.40 -9.74
N LEU A 45 7.92 11.95 -8.80
CA LEU A 45 7.76 11.69 -7.37
C LEU A 45 7.24 12.92 -6.64
N PHE A 46 6.39 12.69 -5.64
CA PHE A 46 5.86 13.72 -4.75
C PHE A 46 6.36 13.46 -3.33
N SER A 47 7.01 14.44 -2.70
CA SER A 47 7.56 14.32 -1.33
C SER A 47 7.73 15.68 -0.68
N LYS A 48 7.76 15.74 0.66
CA LYS A 48 8.16 16.93 1.43
C LYS A 48 9.68 17.12 1.52
N GLY A 49 10.47 16.17 1.00
CA GLY A 49 11.93 16.25 1.00
C GLY A 49 12.59 15.05 1.69
N HIS A 50 13.88 15.19 2.03
CA HIS A 50 14.69 14.13 2.62
C HIS A 50 14.05 13.52 3.88
N GLY A 51 14.01 12.19 3.96
CA GLY A 51 13.48 11.46 5.12
C GLY A 51 11.95 11.38 5.19
N GLU A 52 11.25 12.08 4.30
CA GLU A 52 9.79 12.10 4.24
C GLU A 52 9.23 11.04 3.28
N LEU A 53 7.92 10.82 3.34
CA LEU A 53 7.20 9.97 2.40
C LEU A 53 7.40 10.47 0.96
N TRP A 54 7.81 9.59 0.04
CA TRP A 54 7.57 9.81 -1.38
C TRP A 54 6.43 8.94 -1.91
N PHE A 55 5.72 9.46 -2.90
CA PHE A 55 4.70 8.77 -3.69
C PHE A 55 5.02 8.88 -5.18
N GLY A 56 4.90 7.77 -5.90
CA GLY A 56 4.97 7.71 -7.35
C GLY A 56 3.88 6.77 -7.88
N THR A 57 3.29 7.12 -9.02
CA THR A 57 2.17 6.36 -9.58
C THR A 57 2.21 6.28 -11.10
N ARG A 58 1.63 5.21 -11.64
CA ARG A 58 1.29 5.07 -13.06
C ARG A 58 0.26 3.97 -13.27
N ILE A 59 -0.30 3.93 -14.47
CA ILE A 59 -1.17 2.84 -14.92
C ILE A 59 -0.32 1.76 -15.58
N LEU A 60 -0.47 0.51 -15.14
CA LEU A 60 0.12 -0.66 -15.78
C LEU A 60 -0.96 -1.45 -16.50
N SER A 61 -1.39 -0.97 -17.67
CA SER A 61 -2.48 -1.56 -18.46
C SER A 61 -2.13 -2.92 -19.07
N ASN A 62 -0.87 -3.12 -19.47
CA ASN A 62 -0.41 -4.34 -20.15
C ASN A 62 0.15 -5.41 -19.19
N ALA A 63 0.08 -5.19 -17.88
CA ALA A 63 0.52 -6.19 -16.92
C ALA A 63 -0.50 -7.35 -16.84
N ARG A 64 -0.04 -8.52 -16.39
CA ARG A 64 -0.91 -9.70 -16.16
C ARG A 64 -2.21 -9.34 -15.45
N ILE A 65 -2.12 -8.46 -14.44
CA ILE A 65 -3.25 -7.80 -13.80
C ILE A 65 -3.14 -6.29 -14.05
N PRO A 66 -4.00 -5.72 -14.92
CA PRO A 66 -4.08 -4.29 -15.12
C PRO A 66 -4.37 -3.58 -13.79
N ARG A 67 -3.53 -2.61 -13.43
CA ARG A 67 -3.57 -1.98 -12.11
C ARG A 67 -3.07 -0.54 -12.13
N TYR A 68 -3.59 0.25 -11.20
CA TYR A 68 -2.91 1.43 -10.71
C TYR A 68 -1.75 0.97 -9.85
N TRP A 69 -0.54 1.29 -10.28
CA TRP A 69 0.67 1.00 -9.54
C TRP A 69 1.00 2.21 -8.67
N ASN A 70 0.87 2.05 -7.35
CA ASN A 70 1.08 3.11 -6.37
C ASN A 70 2.27 2.70 -5.50
N ALA A 71 3.42 3.32 -5.73
CA ALA A 71 4.65 3.03 -5.02
C ALA A 71 4.94 4.10 -3.96
N PHE A 72 5.45 3.64 -2.82
CA PHE A 72 5.77 4.49 -1.68
C PHE A 72 7.11 4.10 -1.07
N GLY A 73 7.81 5.10 -0.54
CA GLY A 73 9.03 4.90 0.23
C GLY A 73 9.44 6.15 0.99
N THR A 74 10.68 6.15 1.47
CA THR A 74 11.30 7.29 2.15
C THR A 74 12.24 7.99 1.18
N PHE A 75 12.07 9.30 1.00
CA PHE A 75 12.78 10.05 -0.03
C PHE A 75 14.20 10.31 0.41
N ASP A 76 15.14 10.01 -0.48
CA ASP A 76 16.56 10.24 -0.24
C ASP A 76 17.19 10.87 -1.49
N PRO A 77 17.37 12.20 -1.51
CA PRO A 77 17.94 12.91 -2.66
C PRO A 77 19.40 12.54 -2.94
N THR A 78 20.08 11.81 -2.03
CA THR A 78 21.46 11.36 -2.26
C THR A 78 21.55 10.09 -3.10
N ARG A 79 20.42 9.40 -3.30
CA ARG A 79 20.37 8.16 -4.10
C ARG A 79 20.17 8.47 -5.57
N THR A 80 20.92 7.75 -6.41
CA THR A 80 20.69 7.71 -7.85
C THR A 80 19.37 7.03 -8.22
N SER A 81 18.87 6.14 -7.36
CA SER A 81 17.59 5.43 -7.53
C SER A 81 16.86 5.31 -6.20
N GLN A 82 15.62 5.80 -6.16
CA GLN A 82 14.75 5.70 -5.00
C GLN A 82 14.33 4.24 -4.76
N THR A 83 14.14 3.88 -3.50
CA THR A 83 13.78 2.51 -3.11
C THR A 83 12.33 2.42 -2.67
N ILE A 84 11.61 1.43 -3.21
CA ILE A 84 10.24 1.14 -2.83
C ILE A 84 10.20 0.41 -1.49
N VAL A 85 9.54 1.01 -0.51
CA VAL A 85 9.23 0.34 0.76
C VAL A 85 7.98 -0.54 0.60
N LEU A 86 6.94 -0.01 -0.04
CA LEU A 86 5.65 -0.68 -0.20
C LEU A 86 4.97 -0.26 -1.50
N GLU A 87 4.19 -1.17 -2.06
CA GLU A 87 3.23 -0.88 -3.13
C GLU A 87 1.79 -1.10 -2.63
N ILE A 88 0.90 -0.15 -2.91
CA ILE A 88 -0.55 -0.28 -2.65
C ILE A 88 -1.30 -0.27 -3.98
N ASN A 89 -1.04 -1.31 -4.77
CA ASN A 89 -1.59 -1.41 -6.12
C ASN A 89 -3.07 -1.79 -6.10
N VAL A 90 -3.87 -1.12 -6.94
CA VAL A 90 -5.31 -1.37 -7.08
C VAL A 90 -5.60 -1.90 -8.47
N ALA A 91 -6.26 -3.06 -8.56
CA ALA A 91 -6.60 -3.68 -9.85
C ALA A 91 -7.76 -2.93 -10.50
N ILE A 92 -7.67 -2.72 -11.82
CA ILE A 92 -8.65 -1.92 -12.59
C ILE A 92 -9.92 -2.75 -12.77
N HIS A 93 -9.84 -3.84 -13.53
CA HIS A 93 -11.02 -4.59 -14.00
C HIS A 93 -11.44 -5.75 -13.09
N GLU A 94 -10.56 -6.20 -12.18
CA GLU A 94 -10.85 -7.32 -11.29
C GLU A 94 -10.76 -6.92 -9.82
N ASN A 95 -11.45 -7.70 -8.98
CA ASN A 95 -11.49 -7.52 -7.53
C ASN A 95 -10.87 -8.72 -6.78
N GLY A 96 -10.12 -9.55 -7.50
CA GLY A 96 -9.35 -10.63 -6.93
C GLY A 96 -8.30 -10.13 -5.92
N GLN A 97 -7.77 -11.06 -5.12
CA GLN A 97 -6.73 -10.75 -4.13
C GLN A 97 -5.31 -10.87 -4.70
N ARG A 98 -5.15 -10.71 -6.02
CA ARG A 98 -3.87 -10.84 -6.72
C ARG A 98 -2.96 -9.64 -6.45
N VAL A 99 -3.54 -8.44 -6.34
CA VAL A 99 -2.85 -7.22 -5.87
C VAL A 99 -3.20 -6.92 -4.42
N SER A 100 -2.25 -6.31 -3.71
CA SER A 100 -2.36 -6.14 -2.26
C SER A 100 -3.24 -4.95 -1.84
N GLY A 101 -3.45 -3.95 -2.70
CA GLY A 101 -4.28 -2.77 -2.44
C GLY A 101 -5.70 -2.92 -2.99
N PHE A 102 -6.64 -2.17 -2.43
CA PHE A 102 -8.03 -2.04 -2.90
C PHE A 102 -8.71 -0.85 -2.22
N PHE A 103 -9.88 -0.43 -2.73
CA PHE A 103 -10.70 0.60 -2.09
C PHE A 103 -11.91 -0.03 -1.40
N ALA A 104 -12.28 0.55 -0.26
CA ALA A 104 -13.50 0.19 0.44
C ALA A 104 -14.27 1.45 0.84
N ARG A 105 -15.59 1.35 0.93
CA ARG A 105 -16.47 2.41 1.40
C ARG A 105 -17.14 2.00 2.69
N ASP A 106 -17.29 2.94 3.61
CA ASP A 106 -18.24 2.83 4.71
C ASP A 106 -19.50 3.63 4.36
N PRO A 107 -20.62 2.95 4.01
CA PRO A 107 -21.86 3.62 3.65
C PRO A 107 -22.46 4.44 4.80
N LEU A 108 -22.24 4.03 6.05
CA LEU A 108 -22.80 4.72 7.22
C LEU A 108 -22.04 6.02 7.51
N ALA A 109 -20.72 5.99 7.40
CA ALA A 109 -19.88 7.16 7.63
C ALA A 109 -19.71 8.05 6.39
N GLY A 110 -20.10 7.56 5.21
CA GLY A 110 -19.85 8.25 3.93
C GLY A 110 -18.36 8.37 3.59
N LYS A 111 -17.53 7.46 4.09
CA LYS A 111 -16.06 7.51 3.95
C LYS A 111 -15.55 6.46 2.98
N THR A 112 -14.54 6.82 2.19
CA THR A 112 -13.79 5.90 1.35
C THR A 112 -12.40 5.68 1.94
N TYR A 113 -11.92 4.44 1.92
CA TYR A 113 -10.67 4.00 2.51
C TYR A 113 -9.76 3.41 1.45
N LEU A 114 -8.47 3.73 1.56
CA LEU A 114 -7.41 2.97 0.93
C LEU A 114 -7.11 1.77 1.83
N MET A 115 -7.23 0.57 1.29
CA MET A 115 -7.04 -0.68 2.02
C MET A 115 -5.81 -1.43 1.53
N HIS A 116 -5.17 -2.17 2.43
CA HIS A 116 -4.07 -3.07 2.09
C HIS A 116 -4.25 -4.44 2.76
N THR A 117 -3.98 -5.53 2.05
CA THR A 117 -4.17 -6.90 2.56
C THR A 117 -3.16 -7.34 3.62
N GLY A 118 -2.17 -6.50 3.93
CA GLY A 118 -1.01 -6.86 4.75
C GLY A 118 0.03 -7.70 3.99
N LYS A 119 -0.20 -8.03 2.72
CA LYS A 119 0.79 -8.74 1.89
C LYS A 119 1.93 -7.79 1.52
N VAL A 120 2.96 -7.79 2.37
CA VAL A 120 4.24 -7.14 2.13
C VAL A 120 5.18 -8.11 1.40
N GLY A 121 6.04 -7.59 0.53
CA GLY A 121 6.95 -8.38 -0.29
C GLY A 121 8.33 -7.74 -0.45
N GLY A 122 9.14 -8.32 -1.34
CA GLY A 122 10.52 -7.90 -1.61
C GLY A 122 11.52 -9.03 -1.79
N GLY A 123 11.08 -10.30 -1.84
CA GLY A 123 11.94 -11.47 -2.06
C GLY A 123 12.77 -11.89 -0.84
N THR A 124 12.80 -11.08 0.23
CA THR A 124 13.49 -11.41 1.48
C THR A 124 12.74 -12.50 2.23
N ARG A 125 13.44 -13.60 2.55
CA ARG A 125 12.92 -14.65 3.43
C ARG A 125 12.47 -14.05 4.77
N GLY A 126 11.29 -14.43 5.25
CA GLY A 126 10.69 -13.88 6.47
C GLY A 126 9.87 -12.60 6.26
N VAL A 127 9.88 -12.00 5.07
CA VAL A 127 9.00 -10.88 4.71
C VAL A 127 7.77 -11.43 3.98
N GLY A 128 6.68 -11.61 4.72
CA GLY A 128 5.42 -12.13 4.19
C GLY A 128 4.20 -11.59 4.93
N LYS A 129 3.00 -11.94 4.42
CA LYS A 129 1.73 -11.45 4.98
C LYS A 129 1.54 -11.88 6.44
N ARG A 130 1.75 -13.16 6.75
CA ARG A 130 1.49 -13.69 8.10
C ARG A 130 2.48 -13.08 9.10
N GLU A 131 3.74 -12.99 8.71
CA GLU A 131 4.81 -12.39 9.51
C GLU A 131 4.53 -10.92 9.78
N PHE A 132 4.11 -10.16 8.76
CA PHE A 132 3.76 -8.76 8.94
C PHE A 132 2.56 -8.59 9.88
N LEU A 133 1.48 -9.35 9.68
CA LEU A 133 0.30 -9.26 10.55
C LEU A 133 0.62 -9.66 12.00
N ALA A 134 1.46 -10.67 12.22
CA ALA A 134 1.88 -11.10 13.56
C ALA A 134 2.75 -10.05 14.25
N TRP A 135 3.61 -9.38 13.47
CA TRP A 135 4.51 -8.34 13.95
C TRP A 135 3.76 -7.04 14.24
N SER A 136 2.97 -6.56 13.28
CA SER A 136 2.33 -5.25 13.32
C SER A 136 1.12 -5.22 14.24
N ARG A 137 0.46 -6.38 14.43
CA ARG A 137 -0.85 -6.49 15.11
C ARG A 137 -1.90 -5.56 14.52
N SER A 138 -1.75 -5.21 13.24
CA SER A 138 -2.68 -4.30 12.56
C SER A 138 -4.05 -4.97 12.46
N PRO A 139 -5.14 -4.27 12.85
CA PRO A 139 -6.48 -4.83 12.76
C PRO A 139 -6.83 -5.09 11.28
N SER A 140 -7.29 -6.31 11.01
CA SER A 140 -7.82 -6.69 9.70
C SER A 140 -9.34 -6.57 9.71
N LEU A 141 -9.85 -5.61 8.95
CA LEU A 141 -11.28 -5.34 8.86
C LEU A 141 -11.92 -6.20 7.77
N PRO A 142 -13.14 -6.72 8.00
CA PRO A 142 -13.92 -7.38 6.97
C PRO A 142 -14.49 -6.35 5.99
N VAL A 143 -14.25 -6.58 4.70
CA VAL A 143 -14.80 -5.82 3.57
C VAL A 143 -15.57 -6.76 2.68
N PHE A 144 -16.79 -6.40 2.33
CA PHE A 144 -17.70 -7.27 1.59
C PHE A 144 -17.92 -6.76 0.16
N ASP A 145 -17.85 -7.66 -0.81
CA ASP A 145 -18.36 -7.39 -2.14
C ASP A 145 -19.90 -7.49 -2.11
N GLY A 146 -20.58 -6.37 -2.36
CA GLY A 146 -22.04 -6.32 -2.36
C GLY A 146 -22.71 -7.22 -3.40
N LYS A 147 -22.00 -7.59 -4.49
CA LYS A 147 -22.52 -8.46 -5.55
C LYS A 147 -22.32 -9.94 -5.21
N SER A 148 -21.09 -10.34 -4.90
CA SER A 148 -20.76 -11.75 -4.66
C SER A 148 -20.93 -12.21 -3.20
N ARG A 149 -21.15 -11.26 -2.28
CA ARG A 149 -21.07 -11.45 -0.82
C ARG A 149 -19.73 -12.00 -0.34
N ALA A 150 -18.71 -12.02 -1.19
CA ALA A 150 -17.38 -12.46 -0.83
C ALA A 150 -16.78 -11.51 0.22
N LYS A 151 -16.15 -12.10 1.24
CA LYS A 151 -15.45 -11.39 2.29
C LYS A 151 -13.97 -11.30 1.97
N ARG A 152 -13.41 -10.10 2.04
CA ARG A 152 -11.96 -9.81 1.99
C ARG A 152 -11.53 -9.16 3.29
N LEU A 153 -10.36 -9.55 3.80
CA LEU A 153 -9.74 -8.88 4.95
C LEU A 153 -8.73 -7.84 4.47
N GLY A 154 -8.72 -6.68 5.11
CA GLY A 154 -7.71 -5.66 4.85
C GLY A 154 -7.50 -4.71 6.03
N ILE A 155 -6.31 -4.13 6.06
CA ILE A 155 -5.92 -3.04 6.94
C ILE A 155 -6.39 -1.75 6.28
N ALA A 156 -7.11 -0.91 7.02
CA ALA A 156 -7.39 0.45 6.59
C ALA A 156 -6.10 1.28 6.69
N VAL A 157 -5.53 1.64 5.55
CA VAL A 157 -4.30 2.44 5.48
C VAL A 157 -4.60 3.91 5.74
N GLY A 158 -5.73 4.41 5.24
CA GLY A 158 -6.17 5.79 5.46
C GLY A 158 -7.53 6.05 4.84
N VAL A 159 -8.22 7.06 5.36
CA VAL A 159 -9.42 7.63 4.74
C VAL A 159 -8.99 8.55 3.61
N LEU A 160 -9.68 8.51 2.47
CA LEU A 160 -9.47 9.43 1.35
C LEU A 160 -10.07 10.81 1.68
N ASP A 161 -9.49 11.47 2.67
CA ASP A 161 -9.73 12.86 2.99
C ASP A 161 -8.43 13.67 2.93
N ARG A 162 -8.55 14.99 2.74
CA ARG A 162 -7.40 15.88 2.59
C ARG A 162 -6.61 16.10 3.88
N MET A 163 -7.20 15.77 5.04
CA MET A 163 -6.64 16.13 6.34
C MET A 163 -5.66 15.08 6.86
N THR A 164 -5.92 13.80 6.59
CA THR A 164 -5.23 12.70 7.30
C THR A 164 -4.59 11.65 6.38
N LEU A 165 -4.95 11.61 5.09
CA LEU A 165 -4.52 10.53 4.19
C LEU A 165 -3.00 10.39 4.10
N VAL A 166 -2.28 11.48 3.85
CA VAL A 166 -0.82 11.47 3.66
C VAL A 166 -0.09 11.01 4.92
N GLU A 167 -0.52 11.49 6.09
CA GLU A 167 0.07 11.08 7.37
C GLU A 167 -0.20 9.59 7.64
N SER A 168 -1.42 9.12 7.37
CA SER A 168 -1.78 7.71 7.56
C SER A 168 -0.97 6.78 6.64
N ILE A 169 -0.77 7.16 5.38
CA ILE A 169 0.11 6.45 4.44
C ILE A 169 1.55 6.48 4.94
N SER A 170 2.06 7.64 5.38
CA SER A 170 3.43 7.78 5.91
C SER A 170 3.68 6.85 7.10
N GLN A 171 2.73 6.78 8.04
CA GLN A 171 2.80 5.87 9.19
C GLN A 171 2.80 4.40 8.76
N PHE A 172 1.96 4.04 7.78
CA PHE A 172 1.93 2.67 7.27
C PHE A 172 3.23 2.30 6.55
N VAL A 173 3.82 3.20 5.77
CA VAL A 173 5.13 3.02 5.14
C VAL A 173 6.24 2.85 6.17
N LYS A 174 6.27 3.70 7.21
CA LYS A 174 7.22 3.57 8.34
C LYS A 174 7.06 2.26 9.09
N GLN A 175 5.82 1.79 9.28
CA GLN A 175 5.52 0.50 9.89
C GLN A 175 6.07 -0.67 9.05
N VAL A 176 5.88 -0.64 7.72
CA VAL A 176 6.42 -1.67 6.82
C VAL A 176 7.95 -1.63 6.74
N ALA A 177 8.56 -0.44 6.72
CA ALA A 177 10.02 -0.29 6.77
C ALA A 177 10.59 -0.90 8.07
N SER A 178 9.96 -0.60 9.21
CA SER A 178 10.34 -1.13 10.52
C SER A 178 10.20 -2.65 10.60
N PHE A 179 9.16 -3.22 9.98
CA PHE A 179 9.01 -4.67 9.86
C PHE A 179 10.13 -5.30 9.03
N LYS A 180 10.45 -4.72 7.88
CA LYS A 180 11.55 -5.21 7.03
C LYS A 180 12.89 -5.17 7.77
N GLU A 181 13.12 -4.13 8.55
CA GLU A 181 14.30 -4.00 9.41
C GLU A 181 14.34 -5.06 10.52
N PHE A 182 13.21 -5.30 11.20
CA PHE A 182 13.06 -6.38 12.18
C PHE A 182 13.42 -7.76 11.59
N VAL A 183 12.98 -8.04 10.36
CA VAL A 183 13.33 -9.27 9.64
C VAL A 183 14.81 -9.31 9.30
N ARG A 184 15.38 -8.20 8.80
CA ARG A 184 16.81 -8.07 8.45
C ARG A 184 17.73 -8.33 9.64
N GLN A 185 17.31 -7.96 10.84
CA GLN A 185 18.04 -8.21 12.09
C GLN A 185 17.91 -9.66 12.60
N GLY A 186 17.24 -10.57 11.86
CA GLY A 186 17.03 -11.96 12.27
C GLY A 186 16.01 -12.15 13.40
N ARG A 187 15.37 -11.08 13.87
CA ARG A 187 14.45 -11.14 15.03
C ARG A 187 13.15 -11.91 14.74
N HIS A 188 12.86 -12.18 13.48
CA HIS A 188 11.75 -13.03 13.05
C HIS A 188 12.02 -14.53 13.26
N GLU A 189 13.24 -14.91 13.63
CA GLU A 189 13.62 -16.31 13.81
C GLU A 189 13.37 -16.83 15.22
N THR A 190 13.04 -15.97 16.19
CA THR A 190 12.85 -16.41 17.57
C THR A 190 11.65 -17.36 17.70
N PRO A 191 11.71 -18.35 18.60
CA PRO A 191 10.60 -19.28 18.82
C PRO A 191 9.27 -18.57 19.15
N GLU A 192 9.33 -17.48 19.91
CA GLU A 192 8.15 -16.72 20.33
C GLU A 192 7.47 -16.04 19.14
N PHE A 193 8.26 -15.48 18.21
CA PHE A 193 7.71 -14.87 17.01
C PHE A 193 7.15 -15.92 16.06
N ARG A 194 7.87 -17.02 15.84
CA ARG A 194 7.38 -18.13 14.99
C ARG A 194 6.07 -18.73 15.51
N LYS A 195 5.95 -18.89 16.83
CA LYS A 195 4.69 -19.32 17.46
C LYS A 195 3.56 -18.33 17.17
N ARG A 196 3.82 -17.02 17.34
CA ARG A 196 2.82 -15.98 17.03
C ARG A 196 2.37 -16.01 15.57
N VAL A 197 3.28 -16.27 14.63
CA VAL A 197 2.94 -16.41 13.20
C VAL A 197 2.07 -17.65 12.96
N ALA A 198 2.32 -18.75 13.69
CA ALA A 198 1.54 -19.98 13.57
C ALA A 198 0.11 -19.83 14.13
N ASP A 199 -0.07 -19.00 15.16
CA ASP A 199 -1.36 -18.75 15.83
C ASP A 199 -2.31 -17.80 15.05
N LEU A 200 -1.86 -17.23 13.93
CA LEU A 200 -2.67 -16.44 12.98
C LEU A 200 -3.34 -17.31 11.90
#